data_AF-A0A2S6HQ60-F1
#
_entry.id   AF-A0A2S6HQ60-F1
#
_cell.length_a   1.000
_cell.length_b   1.000
_cell.length_c   1.000
_cell.angle_alpha   90.00
_cell.angle_beta   90.00
_cell.angle_gamma   90.00
#
_symmetry.space_group_name_H-M   'P 1'
#
loop_
_entity.id
_entity.type
_entity.pdbx_description
1 polymer ?
#
loop_
_entity_poly.entity_id
_entity_poly.type
_entity_poly.pdbx_seq_one_letter_code
_entity_poly.pdbx_strand_id
1 'polypeptide(L)'
;MKKFNLKEHNAKVFEFSKNAARGVYPSKRVAKAGSVIGFVIGIALVLIGMAGSLWGSVWGIGSLLAGVTTVISNVLNLKRIE
;
A
#
# COMPACT_ATOMS: atom_id res chain seq x y z
N MET A 1 21.81 13.47 -22.67
CA MET A 1 21.13 13.39 -21.37
C MET A 1 20.49 14.75 -21.07
N LYS A 2 19.20 14.81 -20.70
CA LYS A 2 18.56 16.06 -20.25
C LYS A 2 19.27 16.55 -18.98
N LYS A 3 19.66 17.82 -18.93
CA LYS A 3 20.21 18.43 -17.70
C LYS A 3 19.15 18.36 -16.60
N PHE A 4 19.48 17.72 -15.49
CA PHE A 4 18.60 17.63 -14.33
C PHE A 4 18.46 19.02 -13.69
N ASN A 5 17.25 19.58 -13.70
CA ASN A 5 16.95 20.88 -13.11
C ASN A 5 16.40 20.70 -11.68
N LEU A 6 17.25 21.01 -10.69
CA LEU A 6 16.92 20.92 -9.27
C LEU A 6 15.69 21.75 -8.88
N LYS A 7 15.51 22.95 -9.48
CA LYS A 7 14.39 23.84 -9.14
C LYS A 7 13.06 23.24 -9.59
N GLU A 8 13.00 22.70 -10.80
CA GLU A 8 11.80 22.03 -11.32
C GLU A 8 11.47 20.76 -10.54
N HIS A 9 12.48 19.98 -10.17
CA HIS A 9 12.29 18.77 -9.36
C HIS A 9 11.67 19.11 -7.99
N ASN A 10 12.25 20.09 -7.28
CA ASN A 10 11.78 20.49 -5.96
C ASN A 10 10.35 21.06 -6.01
N ALA A 11 10.03 21.86 -7.04
CA ALA A 11 8.70 22.41 -7.23
C ALA A 11 7.64 21.30 -7.42
N LYS A 12 7.95 20.26 -8.22
CA LYS A 12 7.06 19.11 -8.42
C LYS A 12 6.85 18.30 -7.14
N VAL A 13 7.92 18.02 -6.39
CA VAL A 13 7.81 17.29 -5.11
C VAL A 13 6.95 18.07 -4.12
N PHE A 14 7.14 19.39 -4.02
CA PHE A 14 6.33 20.24 -3.17
C PHE A 14 4.85 20.24 -3.58
N GLU A 15 4.57 20.26 -4.89
CA GLU A 15 3.20 20.17 -5.41
C GLU A 15 2.53 18.82 -5.06
N PHE A 16 3.24 17.69 -5.18
CA PHE A 16 2.73 16.39 -4.75
C PHE A 16 2.40 16.37 -3.26
N SER A 17 3.31 16.86 -2.41
CA SER A 17 3.08 16.93 -0.96
C SER A 17 1.87 17.80 -0.63
N LYS A 18 1.71 18.95 -1.30
CA LYS A 18 0.56 19.83 -1.12
C LYS A 18 -0.76 19.17 -1.54
N ASN A 19 -0.75 18.43 -2.66
CA ASN A 19 -1.92 17.71 -3.13
C ASN A 19 -2.25 16.50 -2.24
N ALA A 20 -1.24 15.83 -1.69
CA ALA A 20 -1.41 14.76 -0.71
C ALA A 20 -2.01 15.29 0.60
N ALA A 21 -1.51 16.42 1.10
CA ALA A 21 -2.07 17.09 2.29
C ALA A 21 -3.53 17.52 2.09
N ARG A 22 -3.91 17.87 0.86
CA ARG A 22 -5.30 18.19 0.49
C ARG A 22 -6.17 16.96 0.18
N GLY A 23 -5.61 15.75 0.22
CA GLY A 23 -6.32 14.51 -0.08
C GLY A 23 -6.68 14.31 -1.56
N VAL A 24 -6.08 15.10 -2.48
CA VAL A 24 -6.30 15.02 -3.93
C VAL A 24 -5.25 14.18 -4.65
N TYR A 25 -4.20 13.76 -3.94
CA TYR A 25 -3.15 12.88 -4.43
C TYR A 25 -2.94 11.69 -3.47
N PRO A 26 -2.72 10.47 -3.99
CA PRO A 26 -2.79 10.08 -5.40
C PRO A 26 -4.21 10.15 -5.97
N SER A 27 -4.35 10.09 -7.30
CA SER A 27 -5.68 10.06 -7.93
C SER A 27 -6.47 8.82 -7.47
N LYS A 28 -7.81 8.91 -7.43
CA LYS A 28 -8.67 7.78 -7.03
C LYS A 28 -8.35 6.48 -7.78
N ARG A 29 -8.02 6.58 -9.07
CA ARG A 29 -7.63 5.41 -9.89
C ARG A 29 -6.35 4.75 -9.39
N VAL A 30 -5.31 5.55 -9.13
CA VAL A 30 -4.02 5.05 -8.64
C VAL A 30 -4.18 4.48 -7.22
N ALA A 31 -4.93 5.17 -6.37
CA ALA A 31 -5.24 4.70 -5.02
C ALA A 31 -6.00 3.36 -5.03
N LYS A 32 -7.01 3.23 -5.90
CA LYS A 32 -7.76 1.98 -6.08
C LYS A 32 -6.87 0.84 -6.56
N ALA A 33 -6.03 1.07 -7.58
CA ALA A 33 -5.10 0.06 -8.07
C ALA A 33 -4.10 -0.38 -6.98
N GLY A 34 -3.52 0.58 -6.25
CA GLY A 34 -2.63 0.29 -5.12
C GLY A 34 -3.31 -0.55 -4.05
N SER A 35 -4.56 -0.26 -3.71
CA SER A 35 -5.29 -1.05 -2.71
C SER A 35 -5.72 -2.42 -3.17
N VAL A 36 -6.04 -2.62 -4.45
CA VAL A 36 -6.29 -3.96 -5.00
C VAL A 36 -5.03 -4.82 -4.92
N ILE A 37 -3.87 -4.27 -5.31
CA ILE A 37 -2.59 -4.98 -5.21
C ILE A 37 -2.27 -5.30 -3.74
N GLY A 38 -2.41 -4.31 -2.85
CA GLY A 38 -2.19 -4.50 -1.41
C GLY A 38 -3.09 -5.57 -0.80
N PHE A 39 -4.36 -5.63 -1.22
CA PHE A 39 -5.30 -6.66 -0.80
C PHE A 39 -4.85 -8.07 -1.23
N VAL A 40 -4.43 -8.25 -2.49
CA VAL A 40 -3.93 -9.54 -3.01
C VAL A 40 -2.67 -9.98 -2.26
N ILE A 41 -1.73 -9.08 -2.02
CA ILE A 41 -0.52 -9.36 -1.23
C ILE A 41 -0.90 -9.74 0.21
N GLY A 42 -1.87 -9.03 0.81
CA GLY A 42 -2.39 -9.35 2.13
C GLY A 42 -2.96 -10.77 2.21
N ILE A 43 -3.75 -11.20 1.22
CA ILE A 43 -4.27 -12.57 1.15
C ILE A 43 -3.12 -13.59 1.06
N ALA A 44 -2.12 -13.34 0.22
CA ALA A 44 -0.97 -14.24 0.09
C ALA A 44 -0.22 -14.39 1.43
N LEU A 45 0.00 -13.29 2.15
CA LEU A 45 0.60 -13.30 3.50
C LEU A 45 -0.24 -14.07 4.51
N VAL A 46 -1.57 -13.94 4.47
CA VAL A 46 -2.47 -14.72 5.32
C VAL A 46 -2.31 -16.22 5.04
N LEU A 47 -2.33 -16.64 3.77
CA LEU A 47 -2.18 -18.05 3.40
C LEU A 47 -0.82 -18.63 3.81
N ILE A 48 0.26 -17.89 3.57
CA ILE A 48 1.62 -18.27 3.99
C ILE A 48 1.70 -18.34 5.53
N GLY A 49 1.10 -17.37 6.22
CA GLY A 49 1.05 -17.33 7.67
C GLY A 49 0.28 -18.50 8.28
N MET A 50 -0.84 -18.90 7.66
CA MET A 50 -1.58 -20.09 8.06
C MET A 50 -0.73 -21.35 7.89
N ALA A 51 -0.16 -21.56 6.70
CA ALA A 51 0.68 -22.72 6.42
C ALA A 51 1.90 -22.78 7.37
N GLY A 52 2.58 -21.66 7.57
CA GLY A 52 3.71 -21.55 8.49
C GLY A 52 3.33 -21.82 9.95
N SER A 53 2.16 -21.34 10.39
CA SER A 53 1.67 -21.60 11.76
C SER A 53 1.33 -23.07 11.96
N LEU A 54 0.74 -23.73 10.97
CA LEU A 54 0.44 -25.17 11.01
C LEU A 54 1.70 -26.03 11.06
N TRP A 55 2.81 -25.57 10.47
CA TRP A 55 4.12 -26.23 10.55
C TRP A 55 4.96 -25.81 11.76
N GLY A 56 4.42 -25.03 12.70
CA GLY A 56 5.12 -24.61 13.92
C GLY A 56 6.20 -23.55 13.69
N SER A 57 6.19 -22.86 12.55
CA SER A 57 7.11 -21.76 12.27
C SER A 57 6.73 -20.51 13.06
N VAL A 58 7.67 -19.97 13.82
CA VAL A 58 7.51 -18.72 14.58
C VAL A 58 7.13 -17.54 13.66
N TRP A 59 7.57 -17.59 12.40
CA TRP A 59 7.24 -16.57 11.39
C TRP A 59 5.79 -16.64 10.90
N GLY A 60 5.13 -17.79 11.04
CA GLY A 60 3.75 -18.02 10.58
C GLY A 60 2.76 -17.04 11.23
N ILE A 61 2.85 -16.86 12.55
CA ILE A 61 1.99 -15.94 13.29
C ILE A 61 2.23 -14.49 12.85
N GLY A 62 3.50 -14.10 12.67
CA GLY A 62 3.87 -12.77 12.20
C GLY A 62 3.33 -12.47 10.80
N SER A 63 3.50 -13.40 9.86
CA SER A 63 2.95 -13.28 8.50
C SER A 63 1.44 -13.22 8.50
N LEU A 64 0.77 -13.99 9.37
CA LEU A 64 -0.69 -14.00 9.48
C LEU A 64 -1.22 -12.65 9.99
N LEU A 65 -0.64 -12.11 11.06
CA LEU A 65 -1.02 -10.79 11.60
C LEU A 65 -0.77 -9.67 10.59
N ALA A 66 0.39 -9.68 9.92
CA ALA A 66 0.70 -8.73 8.86
C ALA A 66 -0.31 -8.82 7.72
N GLY A 67 -0.58 -10.03 7.22
CA GLY A 67 -1.53 -10.27 6.14
C GLY A 67 -2.95 -9.79 6.49
N VAL A 68 -3.48 -10.15 7.66
CA VAL A 68 -4.82 -9.73 8.10
C VAL A 68 -4.90 -8.21 8.19
N THR A 69 -3.90 -7.56 8.78
CA THR A 69 -3.85 -6.10 8.91
C THR A 69 -3.80 -5.43 7.54
N THR A 70 -2.99 -5.95 6.62
CA THR A 70 -2.90 -5.46 5.23
C THR A 70 -4.23 -5.61 4.50
N VAL A 71 -4.91 -6.75 4.62
CA VAL A 71 -6.23 -6.99 4.01
C VAL A 71 -7.24 -5.98 4.54
N ILE A 72 -7.40 -5.86 5.85
CA ILE A 72 -8.37 -4.94 6.48
C ILE A 72 -8.10 -3.50 6.05
N SER A 73 -6.85 -3.05 6.14
CA SER A 73 -6.46 -1.69 5.77
C SER A 73 -6.81 -1.36 4.31
N ASN A 74 -6.52 -2.28 3.38
CA ASN A 74 -6.82 -2.06 1.97
C ASN A 74 -8.32 -2.13 1.65
N VAL A 75 -9.09 -2.99 2.31
CA VAL A 75 -10.56 -3.03 2.18
C VAL A 75 -11.17 -1.71 2.67
N LEU A 76 -10.74 -1.21 3.82
CA LEU A 76 -11.20 0.09 4.34
C LEU A 76 -10.83 1.22 3.40
N ASN A 77 -9.62 1.19 2.83
CA ASN A 77 -9.19 2.22 1.87
C ASN A 77 -10.01 2.17 0.58
N LEU A 78 -10.32 0.99 0.04
CA LEU A 78 -11.20 0.84 -1.12
C LEU A 78 -12.60 1.42 -0.86
N LYS A 79 -13.19 1.13 0.31
CA LYS A 79 -14.49 1.68 0.73
C LYS A 79 -14.49 3.20 0.91
N ARG A 80 -13.34 3.81 1.25
CA ARG A 80 -13.19 5.27 1.33
C ARG A 80 -13.09 5.94 -0.05
N ILE A 81 -12.53 5.22 -1.02
CA ILE A 81 -12.23 5.77 -2.36
C ILE A 81 -13.44 5.68 -3.29
N GLU A 82 -14.21 4.58 -3.20
CA GLU A 82 -15.54 4.43 -3.83
C GLU A 82 -16.50 5.50 -3.34
#